data_AF-A0A2E0UVH3-F1
#
_entry.id   AF-A0A2E0UVH3-F1
#
_cell.length_a   1.000
_cell.length_b   1.000
_cell.length_c   1.000
_cell.angle_alpha   90.00
_cell.angle_beta   90.00
_cell.angle_gamma   90.00
#
_symmetry.space_group_name_H-M   'P 1'
#
loop_
_entity.id
_entity.type
_entity.pdbx_description
1 polymer ?
#
loop_
_entity_poly.entity_id
_entity_poly.type
_entity_poly.pdbx_seq_one_letter_code
_entity_poly.pdbx_strand_id
1 'polypeptide(L)'
;MNFSKKISINWENIPKAATNILIILILILSILFFPQERTGKDWITFRTATRYLIFDGNPYLRENFYNPPWILFPLIPISLLPEKLSYYVIILLNLITYGFLAHYLGARKIIILIFLLAPFVQNALSNGQIDFIATFGIILPPQIGLFFILSKPQTAGMLAVYWLFISWKKGKIKEVIKVFSPVTIAFGISFLMYGFYPLKASKFITEELAWNQSLWPYSIPVGLLVLGYAISKNNKWYAISSTPLLSPYFNPYSLPAAFLGFIKNELLFLILVFIYWLF
;
A
#
# COMPACT_ATOMS: atom_id res chain seq x y z
N MET A 1 9.43 59.66 -0.12
CA MET A 1 9.10 58.65 0.90
C MET A 1 7.60 58.36 0.76
N ASN A 2 7.24 57.27 0.08
CA ASN A 2 5.85 56.95 -0.27
C ASN A 2 5.43 55.67 0.46
N PHE A 3 4.69 55.82 1.56
CA PHE A 3 4.08 54.74 2.32
C PHE A 3 2.68 54.45 1.75
N SER A 4 2.61 53.65 0.69
CA SER A 4 1.36 52.96 0.34
C SER A 4 1.62 51.69 -0.47
N LYS A 5 2.31 50.70 0.14
CA LYS A 5 2.22 49.32 -0.35
C LYS A 5 0.86 48.77 0.11
N LYS A 6 -0.15 48.87 -0.75
CA LYS A 6 -1.38 48.09 -0.62
C LYS A 6 -0.98 46.61 -0.56
N ILE A 7 -1.22 45.97 0.58
CA ILE A 7 -1.18 44.52 0.68
C ILE A 7 -2.38 44.01 -0.11
N SER A 8 -2.16 43.69 -1.39
CA SER A 8 -3.17 43.00 -2.19
C SER A 8 -3.19 41.54 -1.77
N ILE A 9 -4.26 41.12 -1.10
CA ILE A 9 -4.54 39.70 -0.86
C ILE A 9 -4.73 39.06 -2.23
N ASN A 10 -3.81 38.16 -2.61
CA ASN A 10 -3.89 37.45 -3.88
C ASN A 10 -4.91 36.29 -3.75
N TRP A 11 -6.13 36.53 -4.23
CA TRP A 11 -7.26 35.60 -4.11
C TRP A 11 -7.05 34.27 -4.90
N GLU A 12 -6.05 34.18 -5.78
CA GLU A 12 -5.67 32.92 -6.47
C GLU A 12 -5.04 31.86 -5.55
N ASN A 13 -4.61 32.24 -4.35
CA ASN A 13 -4.05 31.31 -3.35
C ASN A 13 -5.09 30.78 -2.34
N ILE A 14 -6.28 31.37 -2.29
CA ILE A 14 -7.36 30.95 -1.39
C ILE A 14 -7.92 29.56 -1.73
N PRO A 15 -8.04 29.15 -3.01
CA PRO A 15 -8.39 27.77 -3.36
C PRO A 15 -7.35 26.75 -2.87
N LYS A 16 -6.06 27.12 -2.75
CA LYS A 16 -5.01 26.23 -2.22
C LYS A 16 -5.09 26.10 -0.70
N ALA A 17 -5.27 27.21 0.01
CA ALA A 17 -5.43 27.21 1.46
C ALA A 17 -6.70 26.47 1.92
N ALA A 18 -7.84 26.72 1.29
CA ALA A 18 -9.10 26.04 1.61
C ALA A 18 -9.03 24.52 1.35
N THR A 19 -8.31 24.10 0.31
CA THR A 19 -8.11 22.66 0.06
C THR A 19 -7.18 22.02 1.11
N ASN A 20 -6.09 22.68 1.48
CA ASN A 20 -5.17 22.17 2.49
C ASN A 20 -5.90 22.05 3.84
N ILE A 21 -6.73 23.05 4.18
CA ILE A 21 -7.59 23.03 5.37
C ILE A 21 -8.59 21.87 5.30
N LEU A 22 -9.22 21.62 4.15
CA LEU A 22 -10.14 20.51 3.99
C LEU A 22 -9.45 19.16 4.19
N ILE A 23 -8.26 18.95 3.61
CA ILE A 23 -7.46 17.73 3.79
C ILE A 23 -7.09 17.55 5.26
N ILE A 24 -6.65 18.61 5.94
CA ILE A 24 -6.34 18.59 7.37
C ILE A 24 -7.60 18.27 8.20
N LEU A 25 -8.75 18.84 7.84
CA LEU A 25 -10.02 18.54 8.48
C LEU A 25 -10.40 17.08 8.28
N ILE A 26 -10.21 16.49 7.10
CA ILE A 26 -10.49 15.07 6.89
C ILE A 26 -9.54 14.20 7.70
N LEU A 27 -8.25 14.55 7.78
CA LEU A 27 -7.30 13.87 8.66
C LEU A 27 -7.76 13.93 10.12
N ILE A 28 -8.21 15.11 10.58
CA ILE A 28 -8.72 15.31 11.94
C ILE A 28 -10.02 14.51 12.15
N LEU A 29 -10.99 14.60 11.26
CA LEU A 29 -12.28 13.92 11.38
C LEU A 29 -12.11 12.40 11.31
N SER A 30 -11.24 11.89 10.43
CA SER A 30 -10.92 10.45 10.40
C SER A 30 -10.22 9.99 11.68
N ILE A 31 -9.43 10.83 12.35
CA ILE A 31 -8.86 10.52 13.68
C ILE A 31 -9.93 10.59 14.79
N LEU A 32 -10.81 11.59 14.75
CA LEU A 32 -11.81 11.85 15.81
C LEU A 32 -12.99 10.89 15.77
N PHE A 33 -13.48 10.52 14.58
CA PHE A 33 -14.60 9.60 14.42
C PHE A 33 -14.20 8.13 14.41
N PHE A 34 -12.90 7.83 14.44
CA PHE A 34 -12.45 6.46 14.63
C PHE A 34 -12.71 6.01 16.07
N PRO A 35 -13.39 4.87 16.30
CA PRO A 35 -13.69 4.41 17.65
C PRO A 35 -12.40 4.24 18.46
N GLN A 36 -12.20 5.15 19.42
CA GLN A 36 -11.02 5.32 20.27
C GLN A 36 -10.68 4.11 21.16
N GLU A 37 -11.60 3.13 21.20
CA GLU A 37 -11.52 1.94 22.04
C GLU A 37 -10.84 0.75 21.37
N ARG A 38 -10.65 0.77 20.04
CA ARG A 38 -10.07 -0.37 19.31
C ARG A 38 -8.81 0.02 18.57
N THR A 39 -7.72 -0.65 18.88
CA THR A 39 -6.50 -0.65 18.05
C THR A 39 -6.67 -1.68 16.93
N GLY A 40 -6.19 -1.33 15.74
CA GLY A 40 -6.34 -2.18 14.56
C GLY A 40 -5.70 -3.56 14.76
N LYS A 41 -6.42 -4.63 14.42
CA LYS A 41 -5.97 -6.03 14.61
C LYS A 41 -4.62 -6.29 13.94
N ASP A 42 -4.41 -5.75 12.75
CA ASP A 42 -3.18 -5.96 12.00
C ASP A 42 -2.05 -5.11 12.59
N TRP A 43 -2.34 -3.88 13.03
CA TRP A 43 -1.35 -3.07 13.71
C TRP A 43 -0.82 -3.74 14.99
N ILE A 44 -1.69 -4.33 15.81
CA ILE A 44 -1.25 -5.09 16.99
C ILE A 44 -0.27 -6.19 16.57
N THR A 45 -0.55 -6.90 15.48
CA THR A 45 0.33 -7.96 14.97
C THR A 45 1.69 -7.41 14.53
N PHE A 46 1.72 -6.34 13.75
CA PHE A 46 2.97 -5.72 13.31
C PHE A 46 3.76 -5.08 14.46
N ARG A 47 3.07 -4.42 15.40
CA ARG A 47 3.69 -3.82 16.59
C ARG A 47 4.35 -4.88 17.45
N THR A 48 3.66 -5.97 17.74
CA THR A 48 4.21 -7.07 18.54
C THR A 48 5.36 -7.77 17.82
N ALA A 49 5.24 -8.06 16.52
CA ALA A 49 6.34 -8.63 15.73
C ALA A 49 7.57 -7.71 15.71
N THR A 50 7.37 -6.39 15.60
CA THR A 50 8.45 -5.39 15.66
C THR A 50 9.14 -5.42 17.04
N ARG A 51 8.38 -5.53 18.13
CA ARG A 51 8.94 -5.63 19.48
C ARG A 51 9.71 -6.93 19.69
N TYR A 52 9.20 -8.06 19.20
CA TYR A 52 9.94 -9.33 19.24
C TYR A 52 11.22 -9.28 18.40
N LEU A 53 11.24 -8.56 17.28
CA LEU A 53 12.48 -8.33 16.55
C LEU A 53 13.51 -7.55 17.40
N ILE A 54 13.07 -6.53 18.14
CA ILE A 54 13.96 -5.67 18.96
C ILE A 54 14.47 -6.41 20.21
N PHE A 55 13.56 -7.06 20.96
CA PHE A 55 13.86 -7.61 22.28
C PHE A 55 14.30 -9.07 22.25
N ASP A 56 13.78 -9.85 21.28
CA ASP A 56 14.00 -11.30 21.20
C ASP A 56 14.78 -11.71 19.94
N GLY A 57 15.09 -10.75 19.04
CA GLY A 57 15.79 -10.98 17.79
C GLY A 57 14.98 -11.75 16.73
N ASN A 58 13.75 -12.19 17.02
CA ASN A 58 12.94 -13.03 16.15
C ASN A 58 11.47 -12.55 16.04
N PRO A 59 11.08 -11.89 14.94
CA PRO A 59 9.71 -11.39 14.78
C PRO A 59 8.66 -12.49 14.61
N TYR A 60 9.08 -13.70 14.23
CA TYR A 60 8.19 -14.83 13.95
C TYR A 60 7.77 -15.60 15.20
N LEU A 61 8.17 -15.14 16.39
CA LEU A 61 7.55 -15.52 17.67
C LEU A 61 6.11 -15.01 17.76
N ARG A 62 5.74 -13.99 16.97
CA ARG A 62 4.36 -13.52 16.87
C ARG A 62 3.57 -14.43 15.94
N GLU A 63 2.58 -15.11 16.50
CA GLU A 63 1.57 -15.80 15.69
C GLU A 63 0.92 -14.84 14.69
N ASN A 64 0.66 -15.35 13.49
CA ASN A 64 0.06 -14.60 12.39
C ASN A 64 0.92 -13.49 11.77
N PHE A 65 2.21 -13.42 12.08
CA PHE A 65 3.18 -12.64 11.31
C PHE A 65 3.83 -13.50 10.22
N TYR A 66 3.65 -13.12 8.95
CA TYR A 66 4.14 -13.87 7.77
C TYR A 66 4.97 -13.02 6.81
N ASN A 67 5.11 -11.73 7.08
CA ASN A 67 5.76 -10.81 6.17
C ASN A 67 7.29 -10.91 6.30
N PRO A 68 8.04 -10.41 5.31
CA PRO A 68 9.50 -10.31 5.44
C PRO A 68 9.93 -9.40 6.59
N PRO A 69 11.04 -9.69 7.29
CA PRO A 69 11.38 -9.03 8.55
C PRO A 69 11.80 -7.56 8.33
N TRP A 70 12.32 -7.21 7.16
CA TRP A 70 12.79 -5.85 6.87
C TRP A 70 11.68 -4.80 6.87
N ILE A 71 10.41 -5.19 6.73
CA ILE A 71 9.32 -4.21 6.86
C ILE A 71 9.11 -3.71 8.27
N LEU A 72 9.67 -4.40 9.26
CA LEU A 72 9.57 -4.02 10.66
C LEU A 72 10.56 -2.91 11.01
N PHE A 73 11.67 -2.77 10.25
CA PHE A 73 12.66 -1.72 10.48
C PHE A 73 12.07 -0.30 10.48
N PRO A 74 11.28 0.14 9.49
CA PRO A 74 10.63 1.45 9.55
C PRO A 74 9.56 1.55 10.65
N LEU A 75 9.09 0.42 11.20
CA LEU A 75 8.09 0.39 12.26
C LEU A 75 8.70 0.47 13.67
N ILE A 76 10.01 0.26 13.82
CA ILE A 76 10.72 0.32 15.13
C ILE A 76 10.34 1.58 15.93
N PRO A 77 10.56 2.82 15.44
CA PRO A 77 10.26 4.02 16.23
C PRO A 77 8.77 4.14 16.56
N ILE A 78 7.89 3.68 15.67
CA ILE A 78 6.43 3.74 15.86
C ILE A 78 5.98 2.71 16.90
N SER A 79 6.57 1.53 16.91
CA SER A 79 6.22 0.42 17.81
C SER A 79 6.53 0.68 19.28
N LEU A 80 7.47 1.60 19.54
CA LEU A 80 7.88 2.02 20.88
C LEU A 80 6.94 3.06 21.50
N LEU A 81 6.13 3.75 20.69
CA LEU A 81 5.12 4.68 21.20
C LEU A 81 4.01 3.94 21.97
N PRO A 82 3.23 4.67 22.81
CA PRO A 82 1.98 4.17 23.37
C PRO A 82 1.08 3.61 22.26
N GLU A 83 0.39 2.50 22.53
CA GLU A 83 -0.29 1.73 21.49
C GLU A 83 -1.27 2.58 20.66
N LYS A 84 -2.12 3.37 21.31
CA LYS A 84 -3.05 4.30 20.64
C LYS A 84 -2.35 5.32 19.76
N LEU A 85 -1.30 5.96 20.28
CA LEU A 85 -0.53 6.95 19.53
C LEU A 85 0.14 6.32 18.30
N SER A 86 0.75 5.15 18.48
CA SER A 86 1.38 4.39 17.39
C SER A 86 0.39 4.04 16.28
N TYR A 87 -0.84 3.66 16.65
CA TYR A 87 -1.90 3.35 15.71
C TYR A 87 -2.34 4.58 14.90
N TYR A 88 -2.49 5.76 15.53
CA TYR A 88 -2.80 7.00 14.82
C TYR A 88 -1.69 7.43 13.86
N VAL A 89 -0.43 7.20 14.24
CA VAL A 89 0.71 7.44 13.34
C VAL A 89 0.59 6.55 12.09
N ILE A 90 0.23 5.28 12.23
CA ILE A 90 0.01 4.37 11.09
C ILE A 90 -1.14 4.84 10.21
N ILE A 91 -2.28 5.23 10.79
CA ILE A 91 -3.41 5.80 10.03
C ILE A 91 -2.94 7.01 9.21
N LEU A 92 -2.22 7.93 9.85
CA LEU A 92 -1.71 9.13 9.21
C LEU A 92 -0.74 8.81 8.06
N LEU A 93 0.18 7.87 8.27
CA LEU A 93 1.13 7.45 7.23
C LEU A 93 0.42 6.83 6.01
N ASN A 94 -0.63 6.02 6.21
CA ASN A 94 -1.43 5.52 5.10
C ASN A 94 -2.14 6.65 4.36
N LEU A 95 -2.85 7.54 5.07
CA LEU A 95 -3.56 8.66 4.45
C LEU A 95 -2.61 9.58 3.66
N ILE A 96 -1.44 9.89 4.22
CA ILE A 96 -0.41 10.70 3.55
C ILE A 96 0.08 10.00 2.29
N THR A 97 0.48 8.73 2.38
CA THR A 97 1.05 8.00 1.22
C THR A 97 0.01 7.75 0.12
N TYR A 98 -1.23 7.43 0.49
CA TYR A 98 -2.37 7.31 -0.42
C TYR A 98 -2.69 8.63 -1.12
N GLY A 99 -2.83 9.72 -0.36
CA GLY A 99 -3.11 11.04 -0.91
C GLY A 99 -1.96 11.55 -1.78
N PHE A 100 -0.71 11.35 -1.35
CA PHE A 100 0.48 11.69 -2.11
C PHE A 100 0.56 10.90 -3.41
N LEU A 101 0.37 9.58 -3.40
CA LEU A 101 0.45 8.77 -4.62
C LEU A 101 -0.69 9.11 -5.58
N ALA A 102 -1.91 9.32 -5.07
CA ALA A 102 -3.04 9.79 -5.88
C ALA A 102 -2.73 11.13 -6.56
N HIS A 103 -2.18 12.09 -5.80
CA HIS A 103 -1.75 13.38 -6.34
C HIS A 103 -0.62 13.25 -7.37
N TYR A 104 0.40 12.44 -7.07
CA TYR A 104 1.53 12.16 -7.98
C TYR A 104 1.05 11.55 -9.30
N LEU A 105 -0.03 10.78 -9.26
CA LEU A 105 -0.69 10.22 -10.44
C LEU A 105 -1.54 11.24 -11.23
N GLY A 106 -1.64 12.48 -10.77
CA GLY A 106 -2.38 13.54 -11.44
C GLY A 106 -3.88 13.56 -11.13
N ALA A 107 -4.32 12.86 -10.07
CA ALA A 107 -5.73 12.88 -9.67
C ALA A 107 -6.17 14.28 -9.24
N ARG A 108 -7.39 14.67 -9.60
CA ARG A 108 -8.00 15.90 -9.09
C ARG A 108 -8.27 15.78 -7.59
N LYS A 109 -8.26 16.92 -6.89
CA LYS A 109 -8.48 17.00 -5.43
C LYS A 109 -9.75 16.28 -4.98
N ILE A 110 -10.85 16.40 -5.74
CA ILE A 110 -12.11 15.71 -5.42
C ILE A 110 -12.01 14.20 -5.58
N ILE A 111 -11.23 13.69 -6.53
CA ILE A 111 -10.99 12.26 -6.72
C ILE A 111 -10.10 11.72 -5.61
N ILE A 112 -9.08 12.47 -5.19
CA ILE A 112 -8.27 12.13 -4.01
C ILE A 112 -9.16 12.06 -2.77
N LEU A 113 -10.07 13.01 -2.60
CA LEU A 113 -11.02 13.00 -1.49
C LEU A 113 -11.91 11.76 -1.49
N ILE A 114 -12.54 11.47 -2.64
CA ILE A 114 -13.40 10.29 -2.80
C ILE A 114 -12.60 9.00 -2.55
N PHE A 115 -11.36 8.94 -3.03
CA PHE A 115 -10.46 7.81 -2.79
C PHE A 115 -10.16 7.62 -1.30
N LEU A 116 -9.75 8.67 -0.60
CA LEU A 116 -9.41 8.59 0.82
C LEU A 116 -10.62 8.24 1.69
N LEU A 117 -11.83 8.65 1.28
CA LEU A 117 -13.09 8.31 1.96
C LEU A 117 -13.70 6.98 1.49
N ALA A 118 -13.10 6.29 0.51
CA ALA A 118 -13.65 5.06 -0.01
C ALA A 118 -13.67 3.96 1.07
N PRO A 119 -14.69 3.07 1.11
CA PRO A 119 -14.84 2.10 2.19
C PRO A 119 -13.65 1.15 2.32
N PHE A 120 -13.01 0.76 1.22
CA PHE A 120 -11.80 -0.06 1.26
C PHE A 120 -10.60 0.67 1.90
N VAL A 121 -10.48 1.99 1.77
CA VAL A 121 -9.47 2.78 2.48
C VAL A 121 -9.82 2.84 3.97
N GLN A 122 -11.07 3.16 4.30
CA GLN A 122 -11.52 3.22 5.70
C GLN A 122 -11.35 1.87 6.42
N ASN A 123 -11.61 0.76 5.73
CA ASN A 123 -11.35 -0.60 6.22
C ASN A 123 -9.85 -0.87 6.42
N ALA A 124 -8.97 -0.33 5.57
CA ALA A 124 -7.53 -0.44 5.76
C ALA A 124 -7.05 0.36 6.99
N LEU A 125 -7.57 1.57 7.16
CA LEU A 125 -7.27 2.39 8.33
C LEU A 125 -7.78 1.72 9.61
N SER A 126 -8.98 1.12 9.60
CA SER A 126 -9.56 0.47 10.79
C SER A 126 -8.82 -0.75 11.28
N ASN A 127 -8.19 -1.48 10.37
CA ASN A 127 -7.38 -2.63 10.71
C ASN A 127 -5.95 -2.24 11.10
N GLY A 128 -5.55 -0.98 10.90
CA GLY A 128 -4.18 -0.53 11.14
C GLY A 128 -3.20 -1.14 10.16
N GLN A 129 -3.60 -1.22 8.88
CA GLN A 129 -2.73 -1.73 7.83
C GLN A 129 -1.45 -0.91 7.72
N ILE A 130 -0.37 -1.53 7.25
CA ILE A 130 0.91 -0.86 6.97
C ILE A 130 1.14 -0.68 5.46
N ASP A 131 0.05 -0.46 4.72
CA ASP A 131 0.06 -0.34 3.27
C ASP A 131 0.88 0.84 2.76
N PHE A 132 1.12 1.85 3.61
CA PHE A 132 2.04 2.94 3.32
C PHE A 132 3.42 2.42 2.88
N ILE A 133 3.86 1.27 3.42
CA ILE A 133 5.12 0.61 3.04
C ILE A 133 5.06 0.15 1.58
N ALA A 134 4.08 -0.68 1.22
CA ALA A 134 3.92 -1.19 -0.14
C ALA A 134 3.67 -0.05 -1.15
N THR A 135 2.86 0.93 -0.77
CA THR A 135 2.56 2.15 -1.53
C THR A 135 3.81 2.95 -1.82
N PHE A 136 4.69 3.12 -0.83
CA PHE A 136 5.99 3.75 -1.02
C PHE A 136 6.89 2.94 -1.97
N GLY A 137 6.82 1.61 -1.90
CA GLY A 137 7.50 0.72 -2.84
C GLY A 137 7.20 0.98 -4.33
N ILE A 138 5.97 1.40 -4.64
CA ILE A 138 5.50 1.62 -6.02
C ILE A 138 6.22 2.79 -6.71
N ILE A 139 6.62 3.82 -5.95
CA ILE A 139 7.25 5.04 -6.47
C ILE A 139 8.78 4.92 -6.54
N LEU A 140 9.37 3.99 -5.79
CA LEU A 140 10.82 3.83 -5.74
C LEU A 140 11.38 3.13 -6.98
N PRO A 141 12.69 3.27 -7.25
CA PRO A 141 13.39 2.46 -8.25
C PRO A 141 13.20 0.96 -7.98
N PRO A 142 13.10 0.09 -9.01
CA PRO A 142 12.78 -1.33 -8.84
C PRO A 142 13.62 -2.07 -7.80
N GLN A 143 14.93 -1.78 -7.73
CA GLN A 143 15.88 -2.39 -6.80
C GLN A 143 15.45 -2.23 -5.33
N ILE A 144 14.88 -1.07 -5.01
CA ILE A 144 14.48 -0.70 -3.65
C ILE A 144 12.98 -0.97 -3.47
N GLY A 145 12.17 -0.64 -4.48
CA GLY A 145 10.73 -0.85 -4.48
C GLY A 145 10.34 -2.31 -4.24
N LEU A 146 11.13 -3.26 -4.76
CA LEU A 146 10.92 -4.70 -4.56
C LEU A 146 10.88 -5.12 -3.08
N PHE A 147 11.70 -4.53 -2.20
CA PHE A 147 11.65 -4.83 -0.77
C PHE A 147 10.27 -4.54 -0.17
N PHE A 148 9.62 -3.50 -0.66
CA PHE A 148 8.38 -2.99 -0.12
C PHE A 148 7.15 -3.61 -0.77
N ILE A 149 7.12 -3.78 -2.10
CA ILE A 149 5.94 -4.37 -2.76
C ILE A 149 5.81 -5.87 -2.48
N LEU A 150 6.93 -6.57 -2.29
CA LEU A 150 6.91 -8.01 -1.97
C LEU A 150 6.55 -8.28 -0.51
N SER A 151 6.42 -7.26 0.34
CA SER A 151 5.90 -7.45 1.68
C SER A 151 4.39 -7.65 1.72
N LYS A 152 3.69 -7.20 0.67
CA LYS A 152 2.26 -7.43 0.41
C LYS A 152 2.04 -7.73 -1.07
N PRO A 153 2.37 -8.94 -1.54
CA PRO A 153 2.25 -9.30 -2.94
C PRO A 153 0.81 -9.19 -3.46
N GLN A 154 -0.21 -9.32 -2.61
CA GLN A 154 -1.62 -9.13 -2.96
C GLN A 154 -2.01 -7.68 -3.25
N THR A 155 -1.19 -6.71 -2.86
CA THR A 155 -1.45 -5.27 -3.04
C THR A 155 -0.77 -4.73 -4.30
N ALA A 156 0.48 -5.12 -4.56
CA ALA A 156 1.25 -4.65 -5.71
C ALA A 156 2.22 -5.68 -6.30
N GLY A 157 2.09 -6.97 -6.00
CA GLY A 157 3.06 -8.00 -6.39
C GLY A 157 3.23 -8.16 -7.90
N MET A 158 2.19 -7.87 -8.70
CA MET A 158 2.30 -7.93 -10.16
C MET A 158 3.20 -6.82 -10.73
N LEU A 159 3.51 -5.79 -9.96
CA LEU A 159 4.55 -4.82 -10.31
C LEU A 159 5.95 -5.46 -10.33
N ALA A 160 6.21 -6.47 -9.49
CA ALA A 160 7.47 -7.23 -9.54
C ALA A 160 7.57 -8.02 -10.84
N VAL A 161 6.48 -8.68 -11.26
CA VAL A 161 6.42 -9.39 -12.55
C VAL A 161 6.65 -8.41 -13.70
N TYR A 162 5.98 -7.27 -13.68
CA TYR A 162 6.20 -6.20 -14.66
C TYR A 162 7.69 -5.78 -14.72
N TRP A 163 8.32 -5.50 -13.58
CA TRP A 163 9.74 -5.12 -13.54
C TRP A 163 10.68 -6.21 -14.02
N LEU A 164 10.36 -7.49 -13.81
CA LEU A 164 11.11 -8.61 -14.38
C LEU A 164 11.12 -8.53 -15.92
N PHE A 165 9.95 -8.39 -16.54
CA PHE A 165 9.84 -8.28 -18.00
C PHE A 165 10.51 -7.04 -18.56
N ILE A 166 10.34 -5.87 -17.93
CA ILE A 166 10.98 -4.62 -18.38
C ILE A 166 12.50 -4.69 -18.24
N SER A 167 13.00 -5.25 -17.14
CA SER A 167 14.46 -5.43 -16.93
C SER A 167 15.04 -6.38 -17.98
N TRP A 168 14.35 -7.49 -18.26
CA TRP A 168 14.74 -8.42 -19.31
C TRP A 168 14.78 -7.76 -20.69
N LYS A 169 13.75 -6.97 -21.05
CA LYS A 169 13.74 -6.22 -22.32
C LYS A 169 14.91 -5.22 -22.40
N LYS A 170 15.24 -4.54 -21.31
CA LYS A 170 16.28 -3.50 -21.25
C LYS A 170 17.70 -4.04 -21.33
N GLY A 171 18.00 -5.15 -20.64
CA GLY A 171 19.38 -5.64 -20.52
C GLY A 171 19.51 -7.14 -20.24
N LYS A 172 18.48 -7.92 -20.61
CA LYS A 172 18.43 -9.38 -20.48
C LYS A 172 18.68 -9.80 -19.02
N ILE A 173 19.36 -10.94 -18.84
CA ILE A 173 19.64 -11.52 -17.53
C ILE A 173 20.48 -10.59 -16.64
N LYS A 174 21.39 -9.81 -17.21
CA LYS A 174 22.27 -8.90 -16.45
C LYS A 174 21.46 -7.83 -15.71
N GLU A 175 20.49 -7.21 -16.39
CA GLU A 175 19.63 -6.21 -15.76
C GLU A 175 18.65 -6.85 -14.77
N VAL A 176 18.14 -8.07 -15.05
CA VAL A 176 17.30 -8.82 -14.08
C VAL A 176 18.06 -9.10 -12.79
N ILE A 177 19.29 -9.64 -12.88
CA ILE A 177 20.13 -9.89 -11.71
C ILE A 177 20.39 -8.60 -10.95
N LYS A 178 20.74 -7.51 -11.64
CA LYS A 178 20.96 -6.20 -11.01
C LYS A 178 19.72 -5.71 -10.24
N VAL A 179 18.52 -5.94 -10.77
CA VAL A 179 17.26 -5.47 -10.16
C VAL A 179 16.81 -6.37 -9.00
N PHE A 180 16.88 -7.68 -9.15
CA PHE A 180 16.31 -8.63 -8.19
C PHE A 180 17.31 -9.16 -7.16
N SER A 181 18.60 -9.18 -7.46
CA SER A 181 19.59 -9.72 -6.51
C SER A 181 19.54 -9.07 -5.12
N PRO A 182 19.31 -7.76 -4.92
CA PRO A 182 19.27 -7.19 -3.57
C PRO A 182 18.17 -7.82 -2.70
N VAL A 183 16.95 -7.93 -3.23
CA VAL A 183 15.82 -8.52 -2.49
C VAL A 183 15.96 -10.04 -2.38
N THR A 184 16.51 -10.72 -3.39
CA THR A 184 16.79 -12.17 -3.34
C THR A 184 17.82 -12.49 -2.25
N ILE A 185 18.90 -11.71 -2.16
CA ILE A 185 19.91 -11.86 -1.10
C ILE A 185 19.27 -11.62 0.27
N ALA A 186 18.44 -10.57 0.41
CA ALA A 186 17.73 -10.30 1.65
C ALA A 186 16.80 -11.44 2.07
N PHE A 187 16.07 -12.05 1.12
CA PHE A 187 15.28 -13.26 1.37
C PHE A 187 16.16 -14.43 1.80
N GLY A 188 17.29 -14.66 1.12
CA GLY A 188 18.25 -15.72 1.49
C GLY A 188 18.76 -15.57 2.93
N ILE A 189 19.19 -14.36 3.31
CA ILE A 189 19.61 -14.05 4.68
C ILE A 189 18.46 -14.25 5.66
N SER A 190 17.26 -13.75 5.34
CA SER A 190 16.06 -13.90 6.16
C SER A 190 15.73 -15.38 6.41
N PHE A 191 15.82 -16.23 5.39
CA PHE A 191 15.57 -17.66 5.53
C PHE A 191 16.64 -18.38 6.35
N LEU A 192 17.90 -17.97 6.24
CA LEU A 192 18.97 -18.50 7.10
C LEU A 192 18.76 -18.13 8.57
N MET A 193 18.25 -16.92 8.85
CA MET A 193 18.03 -16.45 10.23
C MET A 193 16.74 -16.98 10.86
N TYR A 194 15.67 -17.09 10.07
CA TYR A 194 14.31 -17.28 10.59
C TYR A 194 13.59 -18.53 10.07
N GLY A 195 14.26 -19.31 9.22
CA GLY A 195 13.66 -20.43 8.50
C GLY A 195 12.73 -19.97 7.37
N PHE A 196 12.08 -20.93 6.72
CA PHE A 196 11.22 -20.67 5.56
C PHE A 196 9.79 -20.30 5.98
N TYR A 197 9.65 -19.17 6.66
CA TYR A 197 8.37 -18.63 7.16
C TYR A 197 7.26 -18.44 6.11
N PRO A 198 7.52 -18.23 4.79
CA PRO A 198 6.43 -18.10 3.81
C PRO A 198 5.54 -19.35 3.72
N LEU A 199 6.02 -20.54 4.08
CA LEU A 199 5.19 -21.74 4.13
C LEU A 199 4.01 -21.59 5.10
N LYS A 200 4.16 -20.81 6.17
CA LYS A 200 3.06 -20.60 7.12
C LYS A 200 1.91 -19.78 6.52
N ALA A 201 2.15 -19.07 5.41
CA ALA A 201 1.13 -18.34 4.67
C ALA A 201 0.32 -19.23 3.71
N SER A 202 0.72 -20.48 3.47
CA SER A 202 -0.02 -21.41 2.59
C SER A 202 -1.44 -21.67 3.09
N LYS A 203 -1.66 -21.57 4.41
CA LYS A 203 -2.99 -21.69 5.02
C LYS A 203 -4.01 -20.71 4.43
N PHE A 204 -3.56 -19.56 3.94
CA PHE A 204 -4.44 -18.58 3.29
C PHE A 204 -4.96 -19.02 1.93
N ILE A 205 -4.40 -20.07 1.36
CA ILE A 205 -4.81 -20.68 0.08
C ILE A 205 -5.57 -21.97 0.34
N THR A 206 -5.18 -22.74 1.36
CA THR A 206 -5.73 -24.08 1.62
C THR A 206 -6.93 -24.09 2.55
N GLU A 207 -7.12 -23.07 3.38
CA GLU A 207 -8.25 -22.97 4.30
C GLU A 207 -9.33 -22.03 3.73
N GLU A 208 -10.61 -22.39 3.91
CA GLU A 208 -11.72 -21.48 3.62
C GLU A 208 -11.73 -20.34 4.64
N LEU A 209 -11.23 -19.20 4.21
CA LEU A 209 -11.20 -17.99 5.02
C LEU A 209 -12.42 -17.14 4.70
N ALA A 210 -13.31 -16.96 5.67
CA ALA A 210 -14.52 -16.13 5.52
C ALA A 210 -14.23 -14.67 5.11
N TRP A 211 -13.00 -14.19 5.28
CA TRP A 211 -12.58 -12.83 4.90
C TRP A 211 -11.92 -12.74 3.52
N ASN A 212 -11.60 -13.86 2.87
CA ASN A 212 -10.98 -13.86 1.54
C ASN A 212 -12.04 -13.52 0.48
N GLN A 213 -11.83 -12.43 -0.25
CA GLN A 213 -12.71 -11.98 -1.33
C GLN A 213 -12.08 -12.17 -2.71
N SER A 214 -11.03 -12.99 -2.81
CA SER A 214 -10.42 -13.30 -4.09
C SER A 214 -11.37 -14.06 -5.02
N LEU A 215 -11.42 -13.65 -6.29
CA LEU A 215 -12.06 -14.37 -7.37
C LEU A 215 -11.13 -15.44 -7.98
N TRP A 216 -10.13 -15.89 -7.24
CA TRP A 216 -9.21 -16.92 -7.68
C TRP A 216 -9.91 -18.29 -7.75
N PRO A 217 -9.63 -19.13 -8.77
CA PRO A 217 -8.77 -18.91 -9.94
C PRO A 217 -9.49 -18.26 -11.15
N TYR A 218 -10.79 -17.97 -11.04
CA TYR A 218 -11.62 -17.49 -12.15
C TYR A 218 -11.20 -16.13 -12.72
N SER A 219 -10.57 -15.28 -11.91
CA SER A 219 -10.06 -13.96 -12.33
C SER A 219 -8.72 -14.01 -13.07
N ILE A 220 -8.04 -15.18 -13.11
CA ILE A 220 -6.71 -15.32 -13.74
C ILE A 220 -6.69 -14.89 -15.21
N PRO A 221 -7.62 -15.33 -16.09
CA PRO A 221 -7.60 -14.92 -17.50
C PRO A 221 -7.64 -13.40 -17.66
N VAL A 222 -8.53 -12.72 -16.91
CA VAL A 222 -8.65 -11.25 -16.95
C VAL A 222 -7.39 -10.60 -16.38
N GLY A 223 -6.88 -11.09 -15.24
CA GLY A 223 -5.65 -10.59 -14.63
C GLY A 223 -4.44 -10.67 -15.55
N LEU A 224 -4.26 -11.79 -16.25
CA LEU A 224 -3.19 -11.99 -17.22
C LEU A 224 -3.33 -11.08 -18.45
N LEU A 225 -4.55 -10.86 -18.94
CA LEU A 225 -4.81 -9.90 -20.02
C LEU A 225 -4.43 -8.47 -19.61
N VAL A 226 -4.80 -8.04 -18.40
CA VAL A 226 -4.44 -6.71 -17.89
C VAL A 226 -2.93 -6.58 -17.68
N LEU A 227 -2.26 -7.60 -17.15
CA LEU A 227 -0.81 -7.61 -16.98
C LEU A 227 -0.06 -7.62 -18.32
N GLY A 228 -0.52 -8.40 -19.30
CA GLY A 228 0.01 -8.40 -20.66
C GLY A 228 -0.16 -7.03 -21.33
N TYR A 229 -1.32 -6.40 -21.14
CA TYR A 229 -1.57 -5.04 -21.58
C TYR A 229 -0.61 -4.04 -20.91
N ALA A 230 -0.37 -4.15 -19.60
CA ALA A 230 0.59 -3.35 -18.87
C ALA A 230 2.00 -3.44 -19.48
N ILE A 231 2.48 -4.66 -19.75
CA ILE A 231 3.81 -4.93 -20.31
C ILE A 231 3.93 -4.44 -21.76
N SER A 232 2.88 -4.59 -22.56
CA SER A 232 2.87 -4.13 -23.96
C SER A 232 2.87 -2.61 -24.07
N LYS A 233 2.16 -1.92 -23.17
CA LYS A 233 2.08 -0.45 -23.12
C LYS A 233 3.15 0.22 -22.27
N ASN A 234 4.07 -0.56 -21.68
CA ASN A 234 5.07 -0.06 -20.72
C ASN A 234 4.42 0.83 -19.64
N ASN A 235 3.26 0.39 -19.13
CA ASN A 235 2.49 1.13 -18.15
C ASN A 235 2.33 0.29 -16.88
N LYS A 236 3.20 0.57 -15.91
CA LYS A 236 3.24 -0.14 -14.62
C LYS A 236 1.95 -0.04 -13.79
N TRP A 237 1.10 0.96 -14.04
CA TRP A 237 -0.12 1.18 -13.27
C TRP A 237 -1.15 0.08 -13.50
N TYR A 238 -1.26 -0.41 -14.73
CA TYR A 238 -2.11 -1.57 -15.04
C TYR A 238 -1.59 -2.85 -14.39
N ALA A 239 -0.28 -3.01 -14.22
CA ALA A 239 0.27 -4.16 -13.51
C ALA A 239 -0.11 -4.12 -12.02
N ILE A 240 -0.16 -2.95 -11.39
CA ILE A 240 -0.64 -2.85 -10.00
C ILE A 240 -2.11 -3.23 -9.93
N SER A 241 -2.94 -2.68 -10.83
CA SER A 241 -4.37 -3.00 -10.90
C SER A 241 -4.68 -4.47 -11.22
N SER A 242 -3.79 -5.20 -11.90
CA SER A 242 -3.97 -6.64 -12.14
C SER A 242 -3.67 -7.50 -10.91
N THR A 243 -3.07 -6.93 -9.86
CA THR A 243 -2.67 -7.68 -8.66
C THR A 243 -3.82 -8.42 -7.97
N PRO A 244 -4.94 -7.79 -7.60
CA PRO A 244 -6.05 -8.50 -6.94
C PRO A 244 -6.68 -9.59 -7.82
N LEU A 245 -6.63 -9.45 -9.16
CA LEU A 245 -7.12 -10.46 -10.11
C LEU A 245 -6.19 -11.68 -10.24
N LEU A 246 -4.94 -11.56 -9.77
CA LEU A 246 -3.92 -12.61 -9.83
C LEU A 246 -3.46 -13.03 -8.43
N SER A 247 -4.16 -12.59 -7.38
CA SER A 247 -3.83 -12.95 -6.01
C SER A 247 -4.77 -14.05 -5.52
N PRO A 248 -4.25 -15.18 -5.00
CA PRO A 248 -5.08 -16.28 -4.52
C PRO A 248 -5.89 -15.92 -3.27
N TYR A 249 -5.48 -14.88 -2.55
CA TYR A 249 -6.21 -14.32 -1.44
C TYR A 249 -6.05 -12.81 -1.39
N PHE A 250 -7.13 -12.10 -1.10
CA PHE A 250 -7.03 -10.72 -0.65
C PHE A 250 -8.25 -10.38 0.21
N ASN A 251 -8.08 -9.40 1.07
CA ASN A 251 -9.17 -8.76 1.78
C ASN A 251 -9.33 -7.35 1.22
N PRO A 252 -10.54 -6.78 1.14
CA PRO A 252 -10.76 -5.44 0.62
C PRO A 252 -9.86 -4.33 1.10
N TYR A 253 -9.38 -4.38 2.35
CA TYR A 253 -8.42 -3.39 2.82
C TYR A 253 -7.09 -3.39 2.03
N SER A 254 -6.83 -4.38 1.17
CA SER A 254 -5.66 -4.45 0.29
C SER A 254 -5.87 -3.76 -1.06
N LEU A 255 -7.10 -3.34 -1.37
CA LEU A 255 -7.48 -2.69 -2.63
C LEU A 255 -6.98 -1.25 -2.84
N PRO A 256 -6.62 -0.43 -1.83
CA PRO A 256 -6.19 0.96 -2.06
C PRO A 256 -5.13 1.10 -3.16
N ALA A 257 -4.07 0.28 -3.15
CA ALA A 257 -3.03 0.37 -4.18
C ALA A 257 -3.51 -0.07 -5.58
N ALA A 258 -4.35 -1.09 -5.67
CA ALA A 258 -4.90 -1.56 -6.93
C ALA A 258 -5.79 -0.49 -7.60
N PHE A 259 -6.57 0.22 -6.78
CA PHE A 259 -7.44 1.31 -7.23
C PHE A 259 -6.65 2.54 -7.69
N LEU A 260 -5.47 2.80 -7.11
CA LEU A 260 -4.58 3.86 -7.59
C LEU A 260 -4.16 3.67 -9.05
N GLY A 261 -4.07 2.42 -9.54
CA GLY A 261 -3.77 2.18 -10.96
C GLY A 261 -4.86 2.66 -11.93
N PHE A 262 -6.09 2.86 -11.44
CA PHE A 262 -7.22 3.39 -12.23
C PHE A 262 -7.43 4.90 -12.07
N ILE A 263 -6.71 5.56 -11.15
CA ILE A 263 -7.07 6.92 -10.71
C ILE A 263 -6.97 7.99 -11.81
N LYS A 264 -6.21 7.72 -12.88
CA LYS A 264 -6.14 8.60 -14.06
C LYS A 264 -7.40 8.56 -14.92
N ASN A 265 -8.14 7.44 -14.90
CA ASN A 265 -9.44 7.32 -15.57
C ASN A 265 -10.52 7.52 -14.51
N GLU A 266 -10.83 8.79 -14.24
CA GLU A 266 -11.69 9.17 -13.12
C GLU A 266 -13.09 8.57 -13.20
N LEU A 267 -13.69 8.49 -14.40
CA LEU A 267 -15.00 7.87 -14.58
C LEU A 267 -14.97 6.38 -14.20
N LEU A 268 -13.98 5.64 -14.72
CA LEU A 268 -13.80 4.23 -14.36
C LEU A 268 -13.53 4.07 -12.86
N PHE A 269 -12.66 4.91 -12.29
CA PHE A 269 -12.37 4.91 -10.86
C PHE A 269 -13.63 5.14 -10.02
N LEU A 270 -14.46 6.13 -10.37
CA LEU A 270 -15.72 6.42 -9.67
C LEU A 270 -16.72 5.27 -9.78
N ILE A 271 -16.85 4.66 -10.96
CA ILE A 271 -17.71 3.47 -11.16
C ILE A 271 -17.23 2.33 -10.27
N LEU A 272 -15.93 2.05 -10.23
CA LEU A 272 -15.37 0.98 -9.39
C LEU A 272 -15.56 1.25 -7.90
N VAL A 273 -15.38 2.49 -7.44
CA VAL A 273 -15.63 2.88 -6.05
C VAL A 273 -17.12 2.72 -5.73
N PHE A 274 -18.02 3.17 -6.61
CA PHE A 274 -19.46 3.06 -6.41
C PHE A 274 -19.93 1.60 -6.40
N ILE A 275 -19.44 0.76 -7.31
CA ILE A 275 -19.70 -0.68 -7.28
C ILE A 275 -19.27 -1.26 -5.94
N TYR A 276 -18.07 -0.91 -5.45
CA TYR A 276 -17.60 -1.36 -4.14
C TYR A 276 -18.46 -0.86 -2.96
N TRP A 277 -19.17 0.26 -3.09
CA TRP A 277 -20.13 0.69 -2.07
C TRP A 277 -21.39 -0.17 -2.01
N LEU A 278 -21.76 -0.81 -3.12
CA LEU A 278 -22.98 -1.61 -3.24
C LEU A 278 -22.82 -3.06 -2.78
N PHE A 279 -21.58 -3.55 -2.65
CA PHE A 279 -21.23 -4.93 -2.32
C PHE A 279 -20.36 -4.98 -1.06
#